data_AF-A0A952Z6Z7-F1
#
_entry.id   AF-A0A952Z6Z7-F1
#
_cell.length_a   1.000
_cell.length_b   1.000
_cell.length_c   1.000
_cell.angle_alpha   90.00
_cell.angle_beta   90.00
_cell.angle_gamma   90.00
#
_symmetry.space_group_name_H-M   'P 1'
#
loop_
_entity.id
_entity.type
_entity.pdbx_description
1 polymer ?
#
loop_
_entity_poly.entity_id
_entity_poly.type
_entity_poly.pdbx_seq_one_letter_code
_entity_poly.pdbx_strand_id
1 'polypeptide(L)'
;MPQPTSTWLQRLRPEDPRRIKVFRAKLEDLTWDKQNALKSLSTLFAAVDDLAEAEVHYYYRRRGTRAWISGVTRTGAWLLGTVGLLLPLLAGTDAPIFKDWGQYGYAFLAAAASCLAANALFGGTEGHIRFVSTQLELERLITTSRVEWCKYLAGPHETDDDLVEGFTIILGYASALYTATITETGRWGETLLVELAKFQKSIEAKSSTSDKEK
;
A
#
# COMPACT_ATOMS: atom_id res chain seq x y z
N MET A 1 -16.51 9.38 -28.61
CA MET A 1 -15.30 8.86 -27.94
C MET A 1 -15.64 7.50 -27.35
N PRO A 2 -14.79 6.46 -27.46
CA PRO A 2 -15.06 5.19 -26.81
C PRO A 2 -15.05 5.36 -25.29
N GLN A 3 -16.10 4.87 -24.62
CA GLN A 3 -16.20 4.85 -23.16
C GLN A 3 -15.05 3.99 -22.61
N PRO A 4 -14.20 4.50 -21.69
CA PRO A 4 -13.12 3.71 -21.12
C PRO A 4 -13.72 2.54 -20.32
N THR A 5 -13.30 1.31 -20.64
CA THR A 5 -13.67 0.10 -19.88
C THR A 5 -13.11 0.16 -18.45
N SER A 6 -13.78 -0.47 -17.47
CA SER A 6 -13.37 -0.47 -16.05
C SER A 6 -11.90 -0.90 -15.86
N THR A 7 -11.41 -1.80 -16.71
CA THR A 7 -10.02 -2.28 -16.76
C THR A 7 -8.96 -1.19 -16.98
N TRP A 8 -9.29 -0.05 -17.58
CA TRP A 8 -8.33 1.05 -17.76
C TRP A 8 -8.14 1.87 -16.47
N LEU A 9 -9.21 2.08 -15.71
CA LEU A 9 -9.16 2.80 -14.42
C LEU A 9 -8.25 2.08 -13.41
N GLN A 10 -8.25 0.75 -13.43
CA GLN A 10 -7.40 -0.10 -12.58
C GLN A 10 -5.88 0.11 -12.79
N ARG A 11 -5.49 0.74 -13.91
CA ARG A 11 -4.08 1.05 -14.19
C ARG A 11 -3.66 2.41 -13.64
N LEU A 12 -4.60 3.31 -13.40
CA LEU A 12 -4.30 4.64 -12.89
C LEU A 12 -3.88 4.57 -11.41
N ARG A 13 -3.10 5.55 -10.98
CA ARG A 13 -2.77 5.72 -9.57
C ARG A 13 -3.94 6.39 -8.84
N PRO A 14 -4.11 6.16 -7.53
CA PRO A 14 -5.08 6.89 -6.71
C PRO A 14 -5.00 8.40 -6.85
N GLU A 15 -3.79 8.94 -6.97
CA GLU A 15 -3.57 10.38 -7.09
C GLU A 15 -3.82 10.94 -8.50
N ASP A 16 -4.13 10.10 -9.50
CA ASP A 16 -4.25 10.57 -10.89
C ASP A 16 -5.55 11.37 -11.10
N PRO A 17 -5.47 12.67 -11.49
CA PRO A 17 -6.64 13.51 -11.70
C PRO A 17 -7.60 12.99 -12.78
N ARG A 18 -7.13 12.11 -13.66
CA ARG A 18 -7.96 11.46 -14.69
C ARG A 18 -9.04 10.57 -14.07
N ARG A 19 -8.82 9.99 -12.88
CA ARG A 19 -9.86 9.21 -12.18
C ARG A 19 -11.08 10.07 -11.86
N ILE A 20 -10.85 11.26 -11.31
CA ILE A 20 -11.90 12.23 -11.00
C ILE A 20 -12.57 12.74 -12.27
N LYS A 21 -11.82 12.92 -13.36
CA LYS A 21 -12.40 13.30 -14.66
C LYS A 21 -13.37 12.24 -15.19
N VAL A 22 -12.98 10.96 -15.15
CA VAL A 22 -13.86 9.85 -15.59
C VAL A 22 -15.07 9.72 -14.67
N PHE A 23 -14.87 9.85 -13.35
CA PHE A 23 -15.98 9.87 -12.40
C PHE A 23 -16.98 10.99 -12.74
N ARG A 24 -16.52 12.24 -12.89
CA ARG A 24 -17.40 13.36 -13.28
C ARG A 24 -18.11 13.12 -14.60
N ALA A 25 -17.42 12.60 -15.61
CA ALA A 25 -18.03 12.29 -16.91
C ALA A 25 -19.18 11.28 -16.79
N LYS A 26 -19.12 10.32 -15.87
CA LYS A 26 -20.24 9.39 -15.59
C LYS A 26 -21.44 10.06 -14.92
N LEU A 27 -21.24 11.22 -14.29
CA LEU A 27 -22.29 11.95 -13.60
C LEU A 27 -22.98 13.00 -14.49
N GLU A 28 -22.39 13.35 -15.64
CA GLU A 28 -22.90 14.41 -16.53
C GLU A 28 -24.29 14.07 -17.11
N ASP A 29 -24.59 12.79 -17.31
CA ASP A 29 -25.84 12.31 -17.92
C ASP A 29 -26.91 11.86 -16.90
N LEU A 30 -26.73 12.17 -15.61
CA LEU A 30 -27.69 11.76 -14.57
C LEU A 30 -28.98 12.59 -14.63
N THR A 31 -30.11 11.91 -14.67
CA THR A 31 -31.45 12.51 -14.65
C THR A 31 -32.21 12.10 -13.38
N TRP A 32 -32.78 13.08 -12.68
CA TRP A 32 -33.43 12.88 -11.38
C TRP A 32 -34.96 12.96 -11.45
N ASP A 33 -35.53 12.67 -12.62
CA ASP A 33 -36.98 12.48 -12.74
C ASP A 33 -37.40 11.14 -12.11
N LYS A 34 -38.69 11.02 -11.74
CA LYS A 34 -39.22 9.81 -11.06
C LYS A 34 -39.01 8.52 -11.85
N GLN A 35 -38.87 8.58 -13.18
CA GLN A 35 -38.72 7.40 -14.05
C GLN A 35 -37.25 6.95 -14.15
N ASN A 36 -36.30 7.88 -14.00
CA ASN A 36 -34.87 7.63 -14.18
C ASN A 36 -34.06 7.73 -12.88
N ALA A 37 -34.63 8.19 -11.77
CA ALA A 37 -33.90 8.39 -10.52
C ALA A 37 -33.18 7.12 -10.02
N LEU A 38 -33.83 5.96 -10.09
CA LEU A 38 -33.22 4.67 -9.70
C LEU A 38 -32.05 4.28 -10.62
N LYS A 39 -32.18 4.56 -11.92
CA LYS A 39 -31.11 4.35 -12.90
C LYS A 39 -29.94 5.29 -12.65
N SER A 40 -30.21 6.54 -12.28
CA SER A 40 -29.19 7.52 -11.91
C SER A 40 -28.46 7.14 -10.62
N LEU A 41 -29.18 6.66 -9.59
CA LEU A 41 -28.57 6.11 -8.38
C LEU A 41 -27.69 4.88 -8.69
N SER A 42 -28.17 3.97 -9.52
CA SER A 42 -27.40 2.78 -9.93
C SER A 42 -26.12 3.16 -10.69
N THR A 43 -26.20 4.18 -11.53
CA THR A 43 -25.04 4.73 -12.26
C THR A 43 -24.04 5.38 -11.30
N LEU A 44 -24.54 6.14 -10.32
CA LEU A 44 -23.71 6.76 -9.28
C LEU A 44 -23.04 5.70 -8.39
N PHE A 45 -23.78 4.66 -7.96
CA PHE A 45 -23.23 3.54 -7.22
C PHE A 45 -22.12 2.85 -8.02
N ALA A 46 -22.37 2.51 -9.29
CA ALA A 46 -21.37 1.89 -10.16
C ALA A 46 -20.12 2.77 -10.34
N ALA A 47 -20.29 4.09 -10.43
CA ALA A 47 -19.16 5.01 -10.54
C ALA A 47 -18.29 5.03 -9.27
N VAL A 48 -18.89 4.93 -8.08
CA VAL A 48 -18.15 4.78 -6.81
C VAL A 48 -17.49 3.41 -6.73
N ASP A 49 -18.19 2.37 -7.15
CA ASP A 49 -17.70 0.99 -7.14
C ASP A 49 -16.47 0.80 -8.05
N ASP A 50 -16.47 1.42 -9.24
CA ASP A 50 -15.30 1.46 -10.13
C ASP A 50 -14.08 2.14 -9.48
N LEU A 51 -14.31 3.17 -8.65
CA LEU A 51 -13.22 3.82 -7.90
C LEU A 51 -12.69 2.89 -6.80
N ALA A 52 -13.57 2.18 -6.09
CA ALA A 52 -13.19 1.24 -5.06
C ALA A 52 -12.40 0.06 -5.62
N GLU A 53 -12.84 -0.52 -6.75
CA GLU A 53 -12.12 -1.59 -7.44
C GLU A 53 -10.73 -1.12 -7.91
N ALA A 54 -10.64 0.08 -8.50
CA ALA A 54 -9.35 0.64 -8.90
C ALA A 54 -8.40 0.81 -7.70
N GLU A 55 -8.93 1.17 -6.54
CA GLU A 55 -8.17 1.26 -5.29
C GLU A 55 -7.66 -0.12 -4.86
N VAL A 56 -8.52 -1.13 -4.77
CA VAL A 56 -8.13 -2.51 -4.44
C VAL A 56 -7.04 -3.03 -5.39
N HIS A 57 -7.19 -2.80 -6.69
CA HIS A 57 -6.18 -3.20 -7.68
C HIS A 57 -4.83 -2.50 -7.48
N TYR A 58 -4.83 -1.23 -7.07
CA TYR A 58 -3.60 -0.54 -6.70
C TYR A 58 -2.89 -1.23 -5.53
N TYR A 59 -3.62 -1.58 -4.47
CA TYR A 59 -3.08 -2.28 -3.30
C TYR A 59 -2.58 -3.70 -3.65
N TYR A 60 -3.31 -4.44 -4.49
CA TYR A 60 -2.87 -5.74 -5.02
C TYR A 60 -1.54 -5.67 -5.76
N ARG A 61 -1.34 -4.65 -6.61
CA ARG A 61 -0.09 -4.47 -7.36
C ARG A 61 1.07 -4.09 -6.42
N ARG A 62 0.79 -3.24 -5.44
CA ARG A 62 1.81 -2.71 -4.52
C ARG A 62 2.32 -3.76 -3.54
N ARG A 63 1.44 -4.65 -3.04
CA ARG A 63 1.82 -5.71 -2.09
C ARG A 63 2.87 -6.67 -2.66
N GLY A 64 2.74 -7.04 -3.95
CA GLY A 64 3.65 -7.98 -4.62
C GLY A 64 5.04 -7.38 -4.83
N THR A 65 5.09 -6.12 -5.25
CA THR A 65 6.36 -5.39 -5.41
C THR A 65 7.11 -5.27 -4.08
N ARG A 66 6.40 -4.97 -2.99
CA ARG A 66 6.99 -4.85 -1.65
C ARG A 66 7.47 -6.19 -1.09
N ALA A 67 6.69 -7.25 -1.27
CA ALA A 67 7.09 -8.61 -0.90
C ALA A 67 8.37 -9.03 -1.63
N TRP A 68 8.46 -8.75 -2.92
CA TRP A 68 9.65 -9.05 -3.72
C TRP A 68 10.88 -8.26 -3.26
N ILE A 69 10.77 -6.94 -3.06
CA ILE A 69 11.88 -6.09 -2.55
C ILE A 69 12.36 -6.59 -1.17
N SER A 70 11.42 -6.92 -0.28
CA SER A 70 11.73 -7.47 1.05
C SER A 70 12.44 -8.82 0.99
N GLY A 71 12.02 -9.69 0.06
CA GLY A 71 12.68 -10.97 -0.20
C GLY A 71 14.12 -10.77 -0.68
N VAL A 72 14.32 -9.93 -1.71
CA VAL A 72 15.64 -9.68 -2.31
C VAL A 72 16.61 -9.06 -1.29
N THR A 73 16.17 -8.07 -0.52
CA THR A 73 17.03 -7.39 0.47
C THR A 73 17.43 -8.33 1.62
N ARG A 74 16.51 -9.19 2.08
CA ARG A 74 16.83 -10.22 3.09
C ARG A 74 17.78 -11.27 2.55
N THR A 75 17.51 -11.84 1.38
CA THR A 75 18.39 -12.84 0.77
C THR A 75 19.78 -12.26 0.52
N GLY A 76 19.85 -11.03 0.00
CA GLY A 76 21.10 -10.29 -0.15
C GLY A 76 21.83 -10.10 1.17
N ALA A 77 21.14 -9.64 2.22
CA ALA A 77 21.73 -9.47 3.55
C ALA A 77 22.30 -10.78 4.12
N TRP A 78 21.59 -11.90 3.96
CA TRP A 78 22.08 -13.20 4.40
C TRP A 78 23.34 -13.62 3.64
N LEU A 79 23.33 -13.55 2.32
CA LEU A 79 24.49 -13.93 1.49
C LEU A 79 25.72 -13.05 1.81
N LEU A 80 25.52 -11.73 1.81
CA LEU A 80 26.59 -10.76 2.10
C LEU A 80 27.08 -10.91 3.54
N GLY A 81 26.18 -11.14 4.51
CA GLY A 81 26.54 -11.34 5.91
C GLY A 81 27.37 -12.60 6.12
N THR A 82 26.97 -13.71 5.49
CA THR A 82 27.73 -14.97 5.53
C THR A 82 29.11 -14.81 4.92
N VAL A 83 29.22 -14.23 3.72
CA VAL A 83 30.52 -13.98 3.06
C VAL A 83 31.38 -13.03 3.91
N GLY A 84 30.77 -11.96 4.42
CA GLY A 84 31.44 -10.96 5.23
C GLY A 84 31.98 -11.48 6.55
N LEU A 85 31.32 -12.49 7.13
CA LEU A 85 31.78 -13.14 8.36
C LEU A 85 32.83 -14.23 8.09
N LEU A 86 32.70 -14.97 6.98
CA LEU A 86 33.64 -16.03 6.62
C LEU A 86 34.99 -15.52 6.10
N LEU A 87 35.02 -14.43 5.32
CA LEU A 87 36.25 -13.90 4.72
C LEU A 87 37.34 -13.55 5.76
N PRO A 88 37.06 -12.81 6.84
CA PRO A 88 38.06 -12.52 7.87
C PRO A 88 38.53 -13.78 8.61
N LEU A 89 37.64 -14.76 8.82
CA LEU A 89 37.99 -16.03 9.46
C LEU A 89 38.94 -16.86 8.57
N LEU A 90 38.67 -16.91 7.26
CA LEU A 90 39.52 -17.61 6.29
C LEU A 90 40.87 -16.92 6.10
N ALA A 91 40.94 -15.59 6.25
CA ALA A 91 42.20 -14.86 6.23
C ALA A 91 43.15 -15.22 7.39
N GLY A 92 42.62 -15.81 8.47
CA GLY A 92 43.40 -16.36 9.58
C GLY A 92 44.06 -17.72 9.28
N THR A 93 43.79 -18.31 8.11
CA THR A 93 44.41 -19.58 7.68
C THR A 93 45.72 -19.34 6.92
N ASP A 94 46.52 -20.40 6.73
CA ASP A 94 47.79 -20.34 5.99
C ASP A 94 47.61 -20.23 4.47
N ALA A 95 46.37 -20.26 3.96
CA ALA A 95 46.09 -20.15 2.54
C ALA A 95 46.32 -18.71 2.03
N PRO A 96 47.25 -18.48 1.09
CA PRO A 96 47.66 -17.13 0.68
C PRO A 96 46.55 -16.35 -0.04
N ILE A 97 45.64 -17.05 -0.72
CA ILE A 97 44.52 -16.42 -1.47
C ILE A 97 43.55 -15.65 -0.56
N PHE A 98 43.41 -16.05 0.71
CA PHE A 98 42.44 -15.45 1.63
C PHE A 98 43.02 -14.29 2.45
N LYS A 99 44.34 -14.17 2.57
CA LYS A 99 44.99 -13.08 3.31
C LYS A 99 44.67 -11.71 2.72
N ASP A 100 44.75 -11.57 1.40
CA ASP A 100 44.48 -10.30 0.71
C ASP A 100 42.97 -9.97 0.67
N TRP A 101 42.12 -10.99 0.81
CA TRP A 101 40.67 -10.86 0.68
C TRP A 101 39.95 -10.60 2.02
N GLY A 102 40.61 -10.85 3.15
CA GLY A 102 40.02 -10.73 4.49
C GLY A 102 39.41 -9.35 4.77
N GLN A 103 40.06 -8.27 4.29
CA GLN A 103 39.59 -6.90 4.46
C GLN A 103 38.25 -6.60 3.77
N TYR A 104 37.95 -7.28 2.65
CA TYR A 104 36.67 -7.10 1.96
C TYR A 104 35.51 -7.68 2.78
N GLY A 105 35.78 -8.58 3.74
CA GLY A 105 34.77 -9.10 4.66
C GLY A 105 34.01 -7.99 5.39
N TYR A 106 34.70 -6.93 5.82
CA TYR A 106 34.07 -5.77 6.46
C TYR A 106 33.15 -4.99 5.50
N ALA A 107 33.53 -4.89 4.22
CA ALA A 107 32.68 -4.26 3.21
C ALA A 107 31.39 -5.08 2.95
N PHE A 108 31.52 -6.42 2.92
CA PHE A 108 30.38 -7.33 2.82
C PHE A 108 29.44 -7.24 4.04
N LEU A 109 29.99 -7.15 5.26
CA LEU A 109 29.21 -6.93 6.47
C LEU A 109 28.49 -5.57 6.46
N ALA A 110 29.17 -4.50 6.03
CA ALA A 110 28.55 -3.19 5.89
C ALA A 110 27.39 -3.21 4.89
N ALA A 111 27.58 -3.85 3.73
CA ALA A 111 26.54 -4.00 2.72
C ALA A 111 25.35 -4.82 3.24
N ALA A 112 25.59 -5.91 3.97
CA ALA A 112 24.54 -6.71 4.61
C ALA A 112 23.72 -5.88 5.61
N ALA A 113 24.39 -5.10 6.45
CA ALA A 113 23.75 -4.20 7.39
C ALA A 113 22.92 -3.12 6.67
N SER A 114 23.43 -2.55 5.58
CA SER A 114 22.68 -1.60 4.73
C SER A 114 21.43 -2.23 4.12
N CYS A 115 21.50 -3.47 3.64
CA CYS A 115 20.33 -4.19 3.11
C CYS A 115 19.25 -4.41 4.19
N LEU A 116 19.64 -4.78 5.41
CA LEU A 116 18.71 -4.94 6.53
C LEU A 116 18.10 -3.60 6.96
N ALA A 117 18.93 -2.55 7.06
CA ALA A 117 18.49 -1.21 7.39
C ALA A 117 17.50 -0.67 6.34
N ALA A 118 17.81 -0.84 5.05
CA ALA A 118 16.89 -0.49 3.97
C ALA A 118 15.58 -1.28 4.06
N ASN A 119 15.63 -2.58 4.33
CA ASN A 119 14.42 -3.39 4.49
C ASN A 119 13.54 -2.93 5.67
N ALA A 120 14.16 -2.50 6.78
CA ALA A 120 13.46 -1.94 7.93
C ALA A 120 12.88 -0.55 7.62
N LEU A 121 13.69 0.39 7.12
CA LEU A 121 13.30 1.76 6.80
C LEU A 121 12.21 1.84 5.73
N PHE A 122 12.29 0.99 4.70
CA PHE A 122 11.29 0.97 3.64
C PHE A 122 10.11 0.03 3.94
N GLY A 123 10.04 -0.52 5.16
CA GLY A 123 8.93 -1.31 5.65
C GLY A 123 8.67 -2.53 4.78
N GLY A 124 9.69 -3.31 4.41
CA GLY A 124 9.51 -4.44 3.51
C GLY A 124 8.49 -5.47 4.02
N THR A 125 8.48 -5.72 5.34
CA THR A 125 7.52 -6.64 5.97
C THR A 125 6.29 -5.90 6.51
N GLU A 126 6.51 -4.82 7.24
CA GLU A 126 5.42 -4.04 7.85
C GLU A 126 4.56 -3.34 6.79
N GLY A 127 5.18 -2.80 5.74
CA GLY A 127 4.48 -2.28 4.58
C GLY A 127 3.71 -3.35 3.83
N HIS A 128 4.25 -4.58 3.68
CA HIS A 128 3.48 -5.68 3.09
C HIS A 128 2.21 -5.99 3.90
N ILE A 129 2.33 -6.14 5.23
CA ILE A 129 1.20 -6.36 6.12
C ILE A 129 0.19 -5.22 6.01
N ARG A 130 0.65 -3.96 6.01
CA ARG A 130 -0.21 -2.79 5.87
C ARG A 130 -0.99 -2.81 4.56
N PHE A 131 -0.33 -3.03 3.42
CA PHE A 131 -1.00 -3.10 2.12
C PHE A 131 -2.01 -4.26 2.06
N VAL A 132 -1.70 -5.42 2.66
CA VAL A 132 -2.65 -6.55 2.75
C VAL A 132 -3.84 -6.22 3.65
N SER A 133 -3.60 -5.58 4.80
CA SER A 133 -4.66 -5.18 5.72
C SER A 133 -5.64 -4.20 5.07
N THR A 134 -5.13 -3.15 4.43
CA THR A 134 -5.97 -2.17 3.72
C THR A 134 -6.68 -2.80 2.52
N GLN A 135 -6.02 -3.70 1.78
CA GLN A 135 -6.67 -4.46 0.70
C GLN A 135 -7.88 -5.26 1.22
N LEU A 136 -7.72 -6.02 2.30
CA LEU A 136 -8.81 -6.81 2.89
C LEU A 136 -9.93 -5.93 3.44
N GLU A 137 -9.58 -4.78 4.03
CA GLU A 137 -10.55 -3.78 4.48
C GLU A 137 -11.38 -3.22 3.32
N LEU A 138 -10.73 -2.88 2.20
CA LEU A 138 -11.41 -2.40 0.99
C LEU A 138 -12.26 -3.49 0.33
N GLU A 139 -11.79 -4.74 0.26
CA GLU A 139 -12.57 -5.87 -0.27
C GLU A 139 -13.82 -6.13 0.56
N ARG A 140 -13.69 -6.07 1.89
CA ARG A 140 -14.83 -6.17 2.81
C ARG A 140 -15.81 -5.03 2.55
N LEU A 141 -15.32 -3.80 2.45
CA LEU A 141 -16.14 -2.62 2.17
C LEU A 141 -16.93 -2.79 0.86
N ILE A 142 -16.26 -3.13 -0.25
CA ILE A 142 -16.89 -3.39 -1.56
C ILE A 142 -17.98 -4.45 -1.41
N THR A 143 -17.65 -5.58 -0.77
CA THR A 143 -18.58 -6.70 -0.62
C THR A 143 -19.82 -6.30 0.18
N THR A 144 -19.62 -5.64 1.32
CA THR A 144 -20.72 -5.18 2.17
C THR A 144 -21.59 -4.14 1.45
N SER A 145 -20.99 -3.13 0.82
CA SER A 145 -21.73 -2.10 0.09
C SER A 145 -22.50 -2.64 -1.11
N ARG A 146 -21.96 -3.63 -1.84
CA ARG A 146 -22.69 -4.31 -2.92
C ARG A 146 -23.87 -5.12 -2.39
N VAL A 147 -23.72 -5.81 -1.26
CA VAL A 147 -24.81 -6.55 -0.63
C VAL A 147 -25.91 -5.61 -0.13
N GLU A 148 -25.54 -4.50 0.51
CA GLU A 148 -26.48 -3.45 0.94
C GLU A 148 -27.20 -2.83 -0.27
N TRP A 149 -26.49 -2.58 -1.37
CA TRP A 149 -27.09 -2.08 -2.60
C TRP A 149 -28.08 -3.08 -3.22
N CYS A 150 -27.73 -4.37 -3.28
CA CYS A 150 -28.66 -5.41 -3.74
C CYS A 150 -29.91 -5.50 -2.85
N LYS A 151 -29.74 -5.36 -1.53
CA LYS A 151 -30.85 -5.32 -0.58
C LYS A 151 -31.75 -4.12 -0.84
N TYR A 152 -31.17 -2.94 -1.07
CA TYR A 152 -31.89 -1.73 -1.45
C TYR A 152 -32.70 -1.97 -2.73
N LEU A 153 -32.05 -2.40 -3.81
CA LEU A 153 -32.69 -2.65 -5.12
C LEU A 153 -33.82 -3.69 -5.11
N ALA A 154 -33.86 -4.57 -4.11
CA ALA A 154 -34.92 -5.58 -3.99
C ALA A 154 -36.23 -5.00 -3.43
N GLY A 155 -36.20 -3.78 -2.86
CA GLY A 155 -37.37 -3.10 -2.32
C GLY A 155 -38.15 -2.31 -3.38
N PRO A 156 -39.41 -1.94 -3.09
CA PRO A 156 -40.13 -0.96 -3.90
C PRO A 156 -39.46 0.42 -3.77
N HIS A 157 -39.44 1.19 -4.86
CA HIS A 157 -38.82 2.53 -4.90
C HIS A 157 -39.78 3.51 -5.56
N GLU A 158 -40.74 4.02 -4.79
CA GLU A 158 -41.81 4.89 -5.29
C GLU A 158 -41.82 6.26 -4.60
N THR A 159 -41.11 6.38 -3.48
CA THR A 159 -41.11 7.55 -2.61
C THR A 159 -39.80 8.31 -2.68
N ASP A 160 -39.84 9.58 -2.29
CA ASP A 160 -38.63 10.40 -2.18
C ASP A 160 -37.70 9.88 -1.04
N ASP A 161 -38.28 9.23 -0.02
CA ASP A 161 -37.53 8.60 1.07
C ASP A 161 -36.63 7.46 0.56
N ASP A 162 -37.10 6.69 -0.43
CA ASP A 162 -36.30 5.63 -1.08
C ASP A 162 -35.06 6.22 -1.77
N LEU A 163 -35.19 7.41 -2.38
CA LEU A 163 -34.06 8.09 -3.01
C LEU A 163 -33.04 8.57 -1.97
N VAL A 164 -33.51 9.10 -0.84
CA VAL A 164 -32.65 9.52 0.28
C VAL A 164 -31.89 8.33 0.86
N GLU A 165 -32.54 7.16 1.01
CA GLU A 165 -31.87 5.93 1.46
C GLU A 165 -30.77 5.51 0.47
N GLY A 166 -31.08 5.49 -0.83
CA GLY A 166 -30.10 5.14 -1.87
C GLY A 166 -28.87 6.06 -1.87
N PHE A 167 -29.07 7.37 -1.75
CA PHE A 167 -27.97 8.34 -1.59
C PHE A 167 -27.17 8.10 -0.31
N THR A 168 -27.83 7.76 0.80
CA THR A 168 -27.18 7.50 2.08
C THR A 168 -26.22 6.31 1.98
N ILE A 169 -26.64 5.22 1.33
CA ILE A 169 -25.80 4.05 1.08
C ILE A 169 -24.57 4.44 0.25
N ILE A 170 -24.77 5.16 -0.86
CA ILE A 170 -23.66 5.54 -1.75
C ILE A 170 -22.69 6.51 -1.07
N LEU A 171 -23.19 7.49 -0.33
CA LEU A 171 -22.37 8.45 0.40
C LEU A 171 -21.58 7.76 1.52
N GLY A 172 -22.21 6.83 2.23
CA GLY A 172 -21.56 5.98 3.23
C GLY A 172 -20.41 5.17 2.63
N TYR A 173 -20.65 4.52 1.48
CA TYR A 173 -19.63 3.76 0.76
C TYR A 173 -18.45 4.65 0.31
N ALA A 174 -18.73 5.79 -0.32
CA ALA A 174 -17.70 6.72 -0.77
C ALA A 174 -16.87 7.27 0.41
N SER A 175 -17.53 7.67 1.50
CA SER A 175 -16.87 8.18 2.70
C SER A 175 -15.97 7.13 3.37
N ALA A 176 -16.45 5.90 3.51
CA ALA A 176 -15.69 4.79 4.05
C ALA A 176 -14.47 4.46 3.17
N LEU A 177 -14.62 4.48 1.84
CA LEU A 177 -13.53 4.27 0.88
C LEU A 177 -12.41 5.31 1.07
N TYR A 178 -12.76 6.59 1.15
CA TYR A 178 -11.77 7.65 1.39
C TYR A 178 -11.13 7.54 2.77
N THR A 179 -11.91 7.20 3.79
CA THR A 179 -11.41 7.02 5.16
C THR A 179 -10.39 5.90 5.25
N ALA A 180 -10.67 4.73 4.66
CA ALA A 180 -9.73 3.61 4.63
C ALA A 180 -8.41 3.99 3.95
N THR A 181 -8.48 4.76 2.86
CA THR A 181 -7.31 5.20 2.09
C THR A 181 -6.48 6.24 2.85
N ILE A 182 -7.11 7.27 3.43
CA ILE A 182 -6.43 8.33 4.18
C ILE A 182 -5.80 7.78 5.47
N THR A 183 -6.51 6.90 6.18
CA THR A 183 -6.03 6.30 7.42
C THR A 183 -4.76 5.47 7.20
N GLU A 184 -4.66 4.75 6.08
CA GLU A 184 -3.43 4.05 5.70
C GLU A 184 -2.25 5.01 5.55
N THR A 185 -2.46 6.12 4.84
CA THR A 185 -1.40 7.07 4.55
C THR A 185 -0.95 7.81 5.81
N GLY A 186 -1.88 8.15 6.70
CA GLY A 186 -1.58 8.71 8.02
C GLY A 186 -0.76 7.76 8.89
N ARG A 187 -1.24 6.52 9.07
CA ARG A 187 -0.54 5.48 9.86
C ARG A 187 0.88 5.22 9.34
N TRP A 188 1.08 5.23 8.03
CA TRP A 188 2.42 5.09 7.46
C TRP A 188 3.36 6.22 7.86
N GLY A 189 2.90 7.47 7.79
CA GLY A 189 3.70 8.64 8.16
C GLY A 189 4.17 8.54 9.61
N GLU A 190 3.29 8.13 10.52
CA GLU A 190 3.60 7.94 11.94
C GLU A 190 4.64 6.83 12.17
N THR A 191 4.45 5.63 11.58
CA THR A 191 5.43 4.54 11.68
C THR A 191 6.80 4.96 11.16
N LEU A 192 6.86 5.67 10.03
CA LEU A 192 8.12 6.12 9.45
C LEU A 192 8.85 7.10 10.38
N LEU A 193 8.14 8.04 10.99
CA LEU A 193 8.72 8.97 11.95
C LEU A 193 9.25 8.26 13.21
N VAL A 194 8.53 7.25 13.69
CA VAL A 194 8.98 6.42 14.84
C VAL A 194 10.25 5.65 14.50
N GLU A 195 10.31 5.00 13.34
CA GLU A 195 11.50 4.26 12.91
C GLU A 195 12.70 5.19 12.71
N LEU A 196 12.52 6.36 12.08
CA LEU A 196 13.58 7.36 11.95
C LEU A 196 14.12 7.81 13.32
N ALA A 197 13.24 8.05 14.30
CA ALA A 197 13.65 8.43 15.65
C ALA A 197 14.45 7.33 16.35
N LYS A 198 14.11 6.05 16.15
CA LYS A 198 14.90 4.90 16.66
C LYS A 198 16.27 4.84 15.98
N PHE A 199 16.33 5.02 14.67
CA PHE A 199 17.59 5.05 13.94
C PHE A 199 18.51 6.17 14.43
N GLN A 200 18.01 7.39 14.60
CA GLN A 200 18.77 8.51 15.15
C GLN A 200 19.34 8.19 16.54
N LYS A 201 18.50 7.71 17.47
CA LYS A 201 18.95 7.31 18.81
C LYS A 201 20.02 6.22 18.79
N SER A 202 19.92 5.26 17.86
CA SER A 202 20.90 4.20 17.72
C SER A 202 22.28 4.71 17.25
N ILE A 203 22.31 5.78 16.45
CA ILE A 203 23.54 6.43 15.99
C ILE A 203 24.17 7.21 17.14
N GLU A 204 23.38 8.00 17.88
CA GLU A 204 23.83 8.79 19.03
C GLU A 204 24.36 7.90 20.19
N ALA A 205 23.71 6.76 20.43
CA ALA A 205 24.18 5.78 21.41
C ALA A 205 25.52 5.14 21.01
N LYS A 206 25.73 4.88 19.71
CA LYS A 206 26.99 4.33 19.21
C LYS A 206 28.13 5.36 19.24
N SER A 207 27.86 6.64 18.91
CA SER A 207 28.88 7.69 18.98
C SER A 207 29.34 7.98 20.41
N SER A 208 28.40 8.02 21.38
CA SER A 208 28.73 8.25 22.80
C SER A 208 29.47 7.11 23.48
N THR A 209 29.36 5.88 22.96
CA THR A 209 30.13 4.72 23.46
C THR A 209 31.56 4.74 22.93
N SER A 210 31.76 5.17 21.68
CA SER A 210 33.09 5.30 21.07
C SER A 210 33.98 6.40 21.67
N ASP A 211 33.39 7.41 22.30
CA ASP A 211 34.12 8.49 23.00
C ASP A 211 34.55 8.11 24.43
N LYS A 212 34.04 7.01 24.99
CA LYS A 212 34.39 6.54 26.35
C LYS A 212 35.51 5.48 26.38
N GLU A 213 35.89 4.93 25.24
CA GLU A 213 36.97 3.93 25.10
C GLU A 213 38.30 4.53 24.57
N LYS A 214 38.37 5.85 24.41
CA LYS A 214 39.62 6.60 24.19
C LYS A 214 40.08 7.25 25.49
#